data_AF-A0A4Q2ZAB7-F1
#
_entry.id   AF-A0A4Q2ZAB7-F1
#
_cell.length_a   1.000
_cell.length_b   1.000
_cell.length_c   1.000
_cell.angle_alpha   90.00
_cell.angle_beta   90.00
_cell.angle_gamma   90.00
#
_symmetry.space_group_name_H-M   'P 1'
#
loop_
_entity.id
_entity.type
_entity.pdbx_description
1 polymer ?
#
loop_
_entity_poly.entity_id
_entity_poly.type
_entity_poly.pdbx_seq_one_letter_code
_entity_poly.pdbx_strand_id
1 'polypeptide(L)'
;MATLASSPDGIVDPLDMSRAELYRDDVWQAPFAELREKAPVYYTENSAFGPFWSVSTYKPIVQVESLPEIFSSEAGGITIADMMPDDIKMPMFIAMDRPKHTGQRRTVAPAFTPSEMARMTENIRTRSAEILDSLPVGEEFDWVD
;
A
#
# COMPACT_ATOMS: atom_id res chain seq x y z
N MET A 1 7.84 -8.09 5.28
CA MET A 1 6.41 -8.25 4.90
C MET A 1 6.10 -9.67 4.43
N ALA A 2 6.97 -10.33 3.64
CA ALA A 2 6.83 -11.77 3.32
C ALA A 2 6.89 -12.71 4.55
N THR A 3 7.26 -12.19 5.72
CA THR A 3 7.53 -12.97 6.94
C THR A 3 6.27 -13.41 7.71
N LEU A 4 5.08 -12.91 7.37
CA LEU A 4 3.81 -13.24 8.06
C LEU A 4 2.87 -14.12 7.22
N ALA A 5 3.24 -14.48 6.00
CA ALA A 5 2.44 -15.34 5.14
C ALA A 5 2.45 -16.78 5.70
N SER A 6 1.27 -17.30 6.02
CA SER A 6 1.08 -18.72 6.31
C SER A 6 0.94 -19.53 5.01
N SER A 7 1.22 -20.83 5.06
CA SER A 7 0.87 -21.72 3.94
C SER A 7 -0.63 -22.00 4.02
N PRO A 8 -1.45 -21.59 3.02
CA PRO A 8 -2.88 -21.86 3.06
C PRO A 8 -3.13 -23.37 2.90
N ASP A 9 -3.88 -23.96 3.83
CA ASP A 9 -4.39 -25.33 3.68
C ASP A 9 -5.57 -25.33 2.70
N GLY A 10 -5.46 -26.03 1.56
CA GLY A 10 -6.59 -26.27 0.64
C GLY A 10 -6.38 -25.80 -0.81
N ILE A 11 -7.50 -25.67 -1.54
CA ILE A 11 -7.50 -25.22 -2.94
C ILE A 11 -7.22 -23.72 -2.97
N VAL A 12 -6.18 -23.33 -3.71
CA VAL A 12 -5.81 -21.92 -3.91
C VAL A 12 -6.93 -21.21 -4.69
N ASP A 13 -7.51 -20.18 -4.08
CA ASP A 13 -8.47 -19.32 -4.77
C ASP A 13 -7.75 -18.56 -5.91
N PRO A 14 -8.16 -18.71 -7.18
CA PRO A 14 -7.55 -18.01 -8.29
C PRO A 14 -7.69 -16.48 -8.20
N LEU A 15 -8.65 -15.99 -7.41
CA LEU A 15 -8.91 -14.57 -7.14
C LEU A 15 -8.37 -14.11 -5.78
N ASP A 16 -7.58 -14.94 -5.09
CA ASP A 16 -6.78 -14.48 -3.96
C ASP A 16 -5.68 -13.52 -4.46
N MET A 17 -5.95 -12.22 -4.29
CA MET A 17 -5.06 -11.14 -4.67
C MET A 17 -3.93 -10.88 -3.67
N SER A 18 -3.85 -11.65 -2.58
CA SER A 18 -2.75 -11.53 -1.61
C SER A 18 -1.49 -12.29 -2.02
N ARG A 19 -1.60 -13.20 -3.00
CA ARG A 19 -0.51 -14.04 -3.49
C ARG A 19 0.62 -13.20 -4.08
N ALA A 20 1.81 -13.31 -3.49
CA ALA A 20 2.98 -12.52 -3.86
C ALA A 20 3.43 -12.79 -5.30
N GLU A 21 3.22 -14.02 -5.79
CA GLU A 21 3.59 -14.46 -7.14
C GLU A 21 2.88 -13.63 -8.21
N LEU A 22 1.65 -13.18 -7.96
CA LEU A 22 0.89 -12.36 -8.92
C LEU A 22 1.59 -11.04 -9.22
N TYR A 23 2.29 -10.47 -8.24
CA TYR A 23 3.00 -9.20 -8.36
C TYR A 23 4.44 -9.39 -8.81
N ARG A 24 5.12 -10.42 -8.28
CA ARG A 24 6.48 -10.77 -8.70
C ARG A 24 6.55 -11.09 -10.19
N ASP A 25 5.57 -11.86 -10.67
CA ASP A 25 5.53 -12.35 -12.05
C ASP A 25 4.70 -11.44 -12.97
N ASP A 26 4.17 -10.32 -12.44
CA ASP A 26 3.36 -9.32 -13.15
C ASP A 26 2.14 -9.90 -13.90
N VAL A 27 1.35 -10.73 -13.21
CA VAL A 27 0.16 -11.42 -13.74
C VAL A 27 -1.15 -11.09 -12.99
N TRP A 28 -1.14 -10.07 -12.14
CA TRP A 28 -2.29 -9.61 -11.36
C TRP A 28 -3.41 -8.98 -12.21
N GLN A 29 -3.12 -8.55 -13.43
CA GLN A 29 -4.00 -7.75 -14.29
C GLN A 29 -5.28 -8.50 -14.66
N ALA A 30 -5.16 -9.77 -15.07
CA ALA A 30 -6.30 -10.58 -15.49
C ALA A 30 -7.24 -10.94 -14.33
N PRO A 31 -6.77 -11.43 -13.17
CA PRO A 31 -7.61 -11.63 -11.98
C PRO A 31 -8.32 -10.34 -11.53
N PHE A 32 -7.62 -9.21 -11.51
CA PHE A 32 -8.24 -7.93 -11.17
C PHE A 32 -9.29 -7.49 -12.22
N ALA A 33 -9.09 -7.79 -13.51
CA ALA A 33 -10.08 -7.51 -14.54
C ALA A 33 -11.37 -8.32 -14.31
N GLU A 34 -11.22 -9.61 -13.98
CA GLU A 34 -12.35 -10.48 -13.65
C GLU A 34 -13.09 -10.01 -12.39
N LEU A 35 -12.36 -9.65 -11.32
CA LEU A 35 -12.96 -9.07 -10.11
C LEU A 35 -13.78 -7.83 -10.45
N ARG A 36 -13.23 -6.90 -11.23
CA ARG A 36 -13.95 -5.66 -11.59
C ARG A 36 -15.22 -5.91 -12.42
N GLU A 37 -15.20 -6.93 -13.28
CA GLU A 37 -16.32 -7.26 -14.15
C GLU A 37 -17.43 -8.01 -13.39
N LYS A 38 -17.06 -9.00 -12.58
CA LYS A 38 -18.01 -9.99 -12.04
C LYS A 38 -18.26 -9.85 -10.54
N ALA A 39 -17.26 -9.43 -9.77
CA ALA A 39 -17.32 -9.40 -8.30
C ALA A 39 -16.46 -8.25 -7.74
N PRO A 40 -16.88 -6.98 -7.91
CA PRO A 40 -16.06 -5.82 -7.58
C PRO A 40 -15.78 -5.65 -6.08
N VAL A 41 -16.55 -6.35 -5.24
CA VAL A 41 -16.34 -6.54 -3.82
C VAL A 41 -16.40 -8.05 -3.57
N TYR A 42 -15.24 -8.67 -3.34
CA TYR A 42 -15.08 -10.12 -3.29
C TYR A 42 -14.50 -10.55 -1.95
N TYR A 43 -15.06 -11.61 -1.36
CA TYR A 43 -14.57 -12.17 -0.10
C TYR A 43 -13.68 -13.37 -0.37
N THR A 44 -12.40 -13.24 -0.03
CA THR A 44 -11.45 -14.34 -0.04
C THR A 44 -11.49 -14.99 1.34
N GLU A 45 -12.03 -16.20 1.43
CA GLU A 45 -12.20 -16.89 2.73
C GLU A 45 -10.89 -17.48 3.25
N ASN A 46 -10.05 -18.03 2.35
CA ASN A 46 -8.80 -18.69 2.70
C ASN A 46 -7.63 -18.04 1.95
N SER A 47 -6.71 -17.43 2.70
CA SER A 47 -5.47 -16.86 2.17
C SER A 47 -4.33 -17.04 3.16
N ALA A 48 -3.11 -16.73 2.74
CA ALA A 48 -1.93 -16.73 3.61
C ALA A 48 -2.06 -15.75 4.81
N PHE A 49 -2.99 -14.79 4.74
CA PHE A 49 -3.22 -13.75 5.75
C PHE A 49 -4.58 -13.88 6.45
N GLY A 50 -5.29 -15.00 6.26
CA GLY A 50 -6.67 -15.17 6.72
C GLY A 50 -7.70 -14.57 5.76
N PRO A 51 -8.98 -14.49 6.16
CA PRO A 51 -10.03 -14.01 5.29
C PRO A 51 -9.99 -12.49 5.11
N PHE A 52 -10.26 -12.00 3.90
CA PHE A 52 -10.33 -10.55 3.63
C PHE A 52 -11.29 -10.21 2.48
N TRP A 53 -11.63 -8.93 2.38
CA TRP A 53 -12.42 -8.39 1.27
C TRP A 53 -11.52 -7.65 0.28
N SER A 54 -11.59 -8.06 -0.99
CA SER A 54 -11.00 -7.34 -2.12
C SER A 54 -12.00 -6.31 -2.65
N VAL A 55 -11.65 -5.03 -2.56
CA VAL A 55 -12.42 -3.92 -3.16
C VAL A 55 -11.67 -3.46 -4.42
N SER A 56 -12.13 -3.86 -5.60
CA SER A 56 -11.32 -3.84 -6.83
C SER A 56 -11.68 -2.76 -7.84
N THR A 57 -12.72 -1.95 -7.56
CA THR A 57 -13.18 -0.87 -8.44
C THR A 57 -13.10 0.50 -7.77
N TYR A 58 -12.86 1.53 -8.57
CA TYR A 58 -12.64 2.91 -8.10
C TYR A 58 -13.74 3.44 -7.18
N LYS A 59 -15.02 3.31 -7.56
CA LYS A 59 -16.13 3.90 -6.79
C LYS A 59 -16.26 3.28 -5.38
N PRO A 60 -16.29 1.94 -5.22
CA PRO A 60 -16.19 1.30 -3.91
C PRO A 60 -14.96 1.67 -3.09
N ILE A 61 -13.77 1.80 -3.70
CA ILE A 61 -12.56 2.24 -2.98
C ILE A 61 -12.77 3.63 -2.37
N VAL A 62 -13.23 4.60 -3.16
CA VAL A 62 -13.53 5.96 -2.68
C VAL A 62 -14.58 5.93 -1.56
N GLN A 63 -15.60 5.07 -1.67
CA GLN A 63 -16.61 4.93 -0.63
C GLN A 63 -16.01 4.42 0.68
N VAL A 64 -15.17 3.37 0.63
CA VAL A 64 -14.50 2.82 1.81
C VAL A 64 -13.59 3.88 2.46
N GLU A 65 -12.73 4.52 1.68
CA GLU A 65 -11.79 5.53 2.20
C GLU A 65 -12.49 6.78 2.75
N SER A 66 -13.68 7.13 2.25
CA SER A 66 -14.44 8.30 2.73
C SER A 66 -15.24 8.06 4.00
N LEU A 67 -15.32 6.81 4.49
CA LEU A 67 -16.12 6.42 5.65
C LEU A 67 -15.24 5.83 6.79
N PRO A 68 -14.30 6.61 7.35
CA PRO A 68 -13.34 6.11 8.36
C PRO A 68 -13.99 5.70 9.69
N GLU A 69 -15.20 6.19 9.99
CA GLU A 69 -15.97 5.76 11.17
C GLU A 69 -16.54 4.34 11.01
N ILE A 70 -16.60 3.83 9.77
CA ILE A 70 -17.04 2.46 9.43
C ILE A 70 -15.82 1.58 9.13
N PHE A 71 -14.87 2.10 8.36
CA PHE A 71 -13.64 1.41 7.95
C PHE A 71 -12.43 2.03 8.66
N SER A 72 -12.20 1.58 9.89
CA SER A 72 -11.10 2.04 10.75
C SER A 72 -9.73 1.69 10.16
N SER A 73 -8.76 2.59 10.32
CA SER A 73 -7.33 2.32 10.04
C SER A 73 -6.56 1.90 11.30
N GLU A 74 -7.16 2.01 12.48
CA GLU A 74 -6.60 1.58 13.77
C GLU A 74 -6.95 0.12 14.10
N ALA A 75 -8.18 -0.30 13.78
CA ALA A 75 -8.65 -1.67 13.98
C ALA A 75 -8.15 -2.57 12.84
N GLY A 76 -7.36 -3.60 13.15
CA GLY A 76 -6.75 -4.50 12.16
C GLY A 76 -5.52 -3.90 11.46
N GLY A 77 -5.47 -2.57 11.32
CA GLY A 77 -4.33 -1.86 10.76
C GLY A 77 -4.50 -1.53 9.27
N ILE A 78 -3.39 -1.17 8.62
CA ILE A 78 -3.37 -0.69 7.22
C ILE A 78 -2.75 -1.70 6.24
N THR A 79 -2.45 -2.91 6.72
CA THR A 79 -1.83 -3.98 5.96
C THR A 79 -2.75 -5.17 5.94
N ILE A 80 -2.65 -6.02 4.91
CA ILE A 80 -3.46 -7.25 4.82
C ILE A 80 -3.15 -8.26 5.92
N ALA A 81 -1.92 -8.25 6.45
CA ALA A 81 -1.53 -9.10 7.56
C ALA A 81 -2.02 -8.48 8.88
N ASP A 82 -2.73 -9.28 9.67
CA ASP A 82 -3.06 -8.95 11.05
C ASP A 82 -1.79 -8.88 11.91
N MET A 83 -1.78 -7.96 12.87
CA MET A 83 -0.73 -7.93 13.90
C MET A 83 -0.89 -9.09 14.88
N MET A 84 0.20 -9.80 15.12
CA MET A 84 0.27 -10.86 16.12
C MET A 84 0.34 -10.26 17.54
N PRO A 85 -0.09 -11.00 18.59
CA PRO A 85 -0.10 -10.49 19.97
C PRO A 85 1.26 -9.98 20.47
N ASP A 86 2.36 -10.54 19.98
CA ASP A 86 3.73 -10.20 20.37
C ASP A 86 4.37 -9.12 19.49
N ASP A 87 3.65 -8.60 18.48
CA ASP A 87 4.18 -7.58 17.57
C ASP A 87 4.36 -6.23 18.27
N ILE A 88 5.50 -5.59 18.02
CA ILE A 88 5.78 -4.23 18.49
C ILE A 88 4.93 -3.25 17.68
N LYS A 89 3.89 -2.70 18.32
CA LYS A 89 3.08 -1.61 17.74
C LYS A 89 3.86 -0.31 17.75
N MET A 90 4.54 0.00 16.64
CA MET A 90 5.12 1.33 16.43
C MET A 90 4.01 2.33 16.14
N PRO A 91 3.91 3.45 16.89
CA PRO A 91 2.88 4.45 16.64
C PRO A 91 3.15 5.18 15.33
N MET A 92 2.30 4.94 14.32
CA MET A 92 2.33 5.61 13.03
C MET A 92 0.96 6.26 12.78
N PHE A 93 0.90 7.56 12.49
CA PHE A 93 -0.39 8.24 12.36
C PHE A 93 -1.28 7.69 11.24
N ILE A 94 -0.69 7.07 10.21
CA ILE A 94 -1.43 6.41 9.12
C ILE A 94 -2.32 5.25 9.62
N ALA A 95 -1.93 4.60 10.72
CA ALA A 95 -2.67 3.51 11.35
C ALA A 95 -3.41 3.99 12.61
N MET A 96 -3.97 5.20 12.57
CA MET A 96 -4.75 5.79 13.66
C MET A 96 -6.04 6.37 13.12
N ASP A 97 -7.08 6.36 13.95
CA ASP A 97 -8.33 7.06 13.67
C ASP A 97 -8.36 8.46 14.31
N ARG A 98 -9.44 9.18 14.05
CA ARG A 98 -9.69 10.48 14.68
C ARG A 98 -9.94 10.31 16.18
N PRO A 99 -9.55 11.30 17.01
CA PRO A 99 -8.96 12.60 16.66
C PRO A 99 -7.41 12.59 16.57
N LYS A 100 -6.74 11.52 17.00
CA LYS A 100 -5.27 11.45 17.09
C LYS A 100 -4.60 11.61 15.72
N HIS A 101 -5.12 10.93 14.69
CA HIS A 101 -4.67 11.06 13.31
C HIS A 101 -4.63 12.53 12.86
N THR A 102 -5.73 13.27 13.06
CA THR A 102 -5.83 14.68 12.66
C THR A 102 -4.79 15.53 13.36
N GLY A 103 -4.55 15.29 14.66
CA GLY A 103 -3.55 16.01 15.44
C GLY A 103 -2.13 15.83 14.88
N GLN A 104 -1.72 14.59 14.62
CA GLN A 104 -0.38 14.29 14.10
C GLN A 104 -0.22 14.71 12.63
N ARG A 105 -1.23 14.50 11.78
CA ARG A 105 -1.18 14.97 10.39
C ARG A 105 -0.97 16.48 10.31
N ARG A 106 -1.57 17.25 11.23
CA ARG A 106 -1.43 18.71 11.28
C ARG A 106 0.00 19.17 11.58
N THR A 107 0.81 18.39 12.30
CA THR A 107 2.19 18.78 12.62
C THR A 107 3.13 18.60 11.43
N VAL A 108 2.85 17.63 10.54
CA VAL A 108 3.70 17.33 9.38
C VAL A 108 3.24 17.99 8.08
N ALA A 109 1.95 18.27 7.93
CA ALA A 109 1.38 18.85 6.70
C ALA A 109 2.06 20.16 6.23
N PRO A 110 2.51 21.09 7.11
CA PRO A 110 3.16 22.33 6.67
C PRO A 110 4.44 22.12 5.84
N ALA A 111 5.14 21.00 6.01
CA ALA A 111 6.34 20.65 5.24
C ALA A 111 6.05 20.44 3.74
N PHE A 112 4.78 20.24 3.37
CA PHE A 112 4.34 19.96 2.00
C PHE A 112 3.51 21.10 1.39
N THR A 113 3.62 22.30 1.94
CA THR A 113 2.95 23.50 1.37
C THR A 113 3.58 23.90 0.03
N PRO A 114 2.85 24.61 -0.86
CA PRO A 114 3.42 25.07 -2.12
C PRO A 114 4.72 25.89 -1.97
N SER A 115 4.83 26.71 -0.92
CA SER A 115 6.06 27.47 -0.62
C SER A 115 7.23 26.57 -0.24
N GLU A 116 6.99 25.52 0.57
CA GLU A 116 8.03 24.55 0.92
C GLU A 116 8.46 23.71 -0.29
N MET A 117 7.52 23.33 -1.16
CA MET A 117 7.86 22.65 -2.42
C MET A 117 8.72 23.54 -3.33
N ALA A 118 8.39 24.83 -3.44
CA ALA A 118 9.20 25.80 -4.17
C ALA A 118 10.61 25.93 -3.56
N ARG A 119 10.71 26.01 -2.22
CA ARG A 119 11.98 26.06 -1.49
C ARG A 119 12.85 24.81 -1.72
N MET A 120 12.25 23.62 -1.79
CA MET A 120 12.97 22.37 -2.04
C MET A 120 13.39 22.17 -3.51
N THR A 121 12.76 22.90 -4.44
CA THR A 121 12.92 22.68 -5.88
C THR A 121 14.38 22.77 -6.34
N GLU A 122 15.13 23.77 -5.87
CA GLU A 122 16.53 23.95 -6.25
C GLU A 122 17.41 22.78 -5.76
N ASN A 123 17.27 22.39 -4.49
CA ASN A 123 18.02 21.26 -3.93
C ASN A 123 17.70 19.93 -4.64
N ILE A 124 16.42 19.68 -4.94
CA ILE A 124 16.01 18.48 -5.69
C ILE A 124 16.63 18.51 -7.08
N ARG A 125 16.51 19.63 -7.80
CA ARG A 125 17.07 19.78 -9.15
C ARG A 125 18.57 19.54 -9.16
N THR A 126 19.32 20.14 -8.23
CA THR A 126 20.77 19.97 -8.15
C THR A 126 21.15 18.52 -7.92
N ARG A 127 20.57 17.85 -6.90
CA ARG A 127 20.89 16.44 -6.60
C ARG A 127 20.49 15.51 -7.74
N SER A 128 19.32 15.73 -8.34
CA SER A 128 18.89 14.94 -9.49
C SER A 128 19.82 15.13 -10.69
N ALA A 129 20.24 16.36 -10.98
CA ALA A 129 21.20 16.64 -12.05
C ALA A 129 22.55 15.97 -11.77
N GLU A 130 23.09 16.10 -10.55
CA GLU A 130 24.34 15.45 -10.14
C GLU A 130 24.30 13.92 -10.32
N ILE A 131 23.22 13.28 -9.90
CA ILE A 131 23.02 11.83 -10.08
C ILE A 131 22.99 11.48 -11.57
N LEU A 132 22.15 12.17 -12.36
CA LEU A 132 21.99 11.89 -13.78
C LEU A 132 23.29 12.14 -14.58
N ASP A 133 24.03 13.20 -14.25
CA ASP A 133 25.31 13.53 -14.88
C ASP A 133 26.40 12.51 -14.54
N SER A 134 26.25 11.77 -13.43
CA SER A 134 27.18 10.71 -13.02
C SER A 134 26.92 9.35 -13.68
N LEU A 135 25.77 9.17 -14.36
CA LEU A 135 25.41 7.90 -14.96
C LEU A 135 26.33 7.57 -16.16
N PRO A 136 26.74 6.31 -16.32
CA PRO A 136 27.56 5.92 -17.46
C PRO A 136 26.74 5.98 -18.75
N VAL A 137 27.38 6.44 -19.84
CA VAL A 137 26.73 6.57 -21.15
C VAL A 137 27.09 5.39 -22.03
N GLY A 138 26.08 4.60 -22.42
CA GLY A 138 26.27 3.42 -23.28
C GLY A 138 26.80 2.19 -22.56
N GLU A 139 26.83 2.20 -21.22
CA GLU A 139 27.18 1.05 -20.39
C GLU A 139 25.95 0.59 -19.60
N GLU A 140 25.90 -0.70 -19.27
CA GLU A 140 24.88 -1.27 -18.42
C GLU A 140 25.17 -0.94 -16.95
N PHE A 141 24.14 -0.54 -16.21
CA PHE A 141 24.19 -0.29 -14.78
C PHE A 141 22.83 -0.65 -14.14
N ASP A 142 22.81 -0.82 -12.82
CA ASP A 142 21.56 -1.00 -12.09
C ASP A 142 20.89 0.36 -11.85
N TRP A 143 19.68 0.54 -12.38
CA TRP A 143 18.93 1.79 -12.24
C TRP A 143 18.31 1.95 -10.84
N VAL A 144 18.12 0.86 -10.11
CA VAL A 144 17.45 0.87 -8.80
C VAL A 144 18.41 1.31 -7.69
N ASP A 145 19.68 0.95 -7.79
CA ASP A 145 20.76 1.31 -6.84
C ASP A 145 21.23 2.77 -6.99
#